data_AF-A0A3D1A6C4-F1
#
_entry.id   AF-A0A3D1A6C4-F1
#
_cell.length_a   1.000
_cell.length_b   1.000
_cell.length_c   1.000
_cell.angle_alpha   90.00
_cell.angle_beta   90.00
_cell.angle_gamma   90.00
#
_symmetry.space_group_name_H-M   'P 1'
#
loop_
_entity.id
_entity.type
_entity.pdbx_description
1 polymer ?
#
loop_
_entity_poly.entity_id
_entity_poly.type
_entity_poly.pdbx_seq_one_letter_code
_entity_poly.pdbx_strand_id
1 'polypeptide(L)'
;MIFDPLELNYSKIRAYLDCPFLYRFIYVERKFAPQTPYSSLGLSVHKALGAFHARPGDLGDLLQYYEDNWVHQGFATPQASMEFYNRGTKVLEDWWLHWQQHTAQVVYSEKSFQFPFEKWLVKGTIDRVDRLPGGLVELIDYKMGFEDRNEWDVAGSLQLAIYALGLARALKQKVGSVGYFILTSLQKVTAPYDPASEEKTLALIRETGAKMLAQDMSRKGTCARCSVRNLCPESEAKGT
;
A
#
# COMPACT_ATOMS: atom_id res chain seq x y z
N MET A 1 -5.18 -12.35 -16.01
CA MET A 1 -4.41 -13.23 -15.11
C MET A 1 -5.36 -14.18 -14.40
N ILE A 2 -5.03 -15.46 -14.37
CA ILE A 2 -5.77 -16.51 -13.64
C ILE A 2 -5.55 -16.27 -12.14
N PHE A 3 -6.60 -16.38 -11.34
CA PHE A 3 -6.52 -16.32 -9.88
C PHE A 3 -5.68 -17.51 -9.40
N ASP A 4 -4.53 -17.21 -8.83
CA ASP A 4 -3.70 -18.19 -8.14
C ASP A 4 -3.98 -18.10 -6.62
N PRO A 5 -4.59 -19.13 -6.01
CA PRO A 5 -4.86 -19.15 -4.58
C PRO A 5 -3.58 -19.28 -3.73
N LEU A 6 -2.45 -19.67 -4.32
CA LEU A 6 -1.16 -19.78 -3.62
C LEU A 6 -0.36 -18.47 -3.63
N GLU A 7 -0.81 -17.49 -4.40
CA GLU A 7 -0.18 -16.17 -4.43
C GLU A 7 -0.79 -15.24 -3.37
N LEU A 8 0.03 -14.80 -2.43
CA LEU A 8 -0.37 -13.91 -1.34
C LEU A 8 0.28 -12.53 -1.47
N ASN A 9 -0.47 -11.50 -1.11
CA ASN A 9 0.04 -10.14 -0.94
C ASN A 9 -0.67 -9.48 0.24
N TYR A 10 -0.15 -8.34 0.70
CA TYR A 10 -0.72 -7.61 1.83
C TYR A 10 -2.22 -7.34 1.63
N SER A 11 -2.65 -6.86 0.47
CA SER A 11 -4.06 -6.51 0.21
C SER A 11 -4.99 -7.72 0.28
N LYS A 12 -4.60 -8.89 -0.25
CA LYS A 12 -5.37 -10.14 -0.16
C LYS A 12 -5.51 -10.60 1.30
N ILE A 13 -4.40 -10.61 2.04
CA ILE A 13 -4.37 -11.00 3.46
C ILE A 13 -5.22 -10.03 4.26
N ARG A 14 -5.03 -8.72 4.06
CA ARG A 14 -5.78 -7.68 4.77
C ARG A 14 -7.27 -7.78 4.49
N ALA A 15 -7.68 -7.95 3.23
CA ALA A 15 -9.08 -8.13 2.88
C ALA A 15 -9.70 -9.33 3.59
N TYR A 16 -8.98 -10.46 3.70
CA TYR A 16 -9.46 -11.63 4.43
C TYR A 16 -9.55 -11.35 5.93
N LEU A 17 -8.52 -10.75 6.53
CA LEU A 17 -8.50 -10.37 7.94
C LEU A 17 -9.63 -9.40 8.28
N ASP A 18 -9.92 -8.43 7.43
CA ASP A 18 -11.06 -7.53 7.60
C ASP A 18 -12.38 -8.30 7.47
N CYS A 19 -12.55 -9.10 6.42
CA CYS A 19 -13.72 -9.96 6.23
C CYS A 19 -13.47 -11.06 5.17
N PRO A 20 -13.66 -12.36 5.47
CA PRO A 20 -13.56 -13.44 4.48
C PRO A 20 -14.43 -13.22 3.23
N PHE A 21 -15.64 -12.67 3.41
CA PHE A 21 -16.54 -12.35 2.30
C PHE A 21 -16.03 -11.18 1.44
N LEU A 22 -15.31 -10.21 2.01
CA LEU A 22 -14.65 -9.15 1.24
C LEU A 22 -13.55 -9.73 0.36
N TYR A 23 -12.70 -10.59 0.93
CA TYR A 23 -11.68 -11.31 0.17
C TYR A 23 -12.29 -12.12 -0.97
N ARG A 24 -13.32 -12.92 -0.67
CA ARG A 24 -14.01 -13.73 -1.68
C ARG A 24 -14.57 -12.86 -2.78
N PHE A 25 -15.31 -11.80 -2.44
CA PHE A 25 -15.92 -10.90 -3.40
C PHE A 25 -14.87 -10.28 -4.34
N ILE A 26 -13.78 -9.74 -3.80
CA ILE A 26 -12.76 -9.05 -4.60
C ILE A 26 -11.89 -10.01 -5.40
N TYR A 27 -11.39 -11.09 -4.79
CA TYR A 27 -10.31 -11.88 -5.38
C TYR A 27 -10.76 -13.22 -5.95
N VAL A 28 -11.73 -13.89 -5.33
CA VAL A 28 -12.23 -15.20 -5.79
C VAL A 28 -13.29 -15.00 -6.88
N GLU A 29 -14.29 -14.16 -6.61
CA GLU A 29 -15.35 -13.80 -7.56
C GLU A 29 -14.89 -12.74 -8.57
N ARG A 30 -13.72 -12.13 -8.33
CA ARG A 30 -13.11 -11.10 -9.19
C ARG A 30 -14.02 -9.91 -9.44
N LYS A 31 -14.85 -9.57 -8.46
CA LYS A 31 -15.69 -8.38 -8.52
C LYS A 31 -14.85 -7.17 -8.15
N PHE A 32 -14.98 -6.12 -8.95
CA PHE A 32 -14.25 -4.88 -8.71
C PHE A 32 -14.82 -4.17 -7.48
N ALA A 33 -13.96 -3.83 -6.53
CA ALA A 33 -14.30 -2.80 -5.56
C ALA A 33 -14.21 -1.45 -6.29
N PRO A 34 -15.29 -0.65 -6.34
CA PRO A 34 -15.27 0.62 -7.06
C PRO A 34 -14.15 1.53 -6.51
N GLN A 35 -13.46 2.23 -7.41
CA GLN A 35 -12.53 3.27 -6.99
C GLN A 35 -13.30 4.38 -6.27
N THR A 36 -12.66 4.95 -5.26
CA THR A 36 -13.14 6.15 -4.57
C THR A 36 -12.27 7.34 -5.00
N PRO A 37 -12.74 8.59 -4.85
CA PRO A 37 -11.92 9.77 -5.12
C PRO A 37 -10.57 9.73 -4.39
N TYR A 38 -10.57 9.28 -3.13
CA TYR A 38 -9.38 9.17 -2.29
C TYR A 38 -8.41 8.08 -2.76
N SER A 39 -8.90 6.91 -3.16
CA SER A 39 -8.05 5.83 -3.66
C SER A 39 -7.47 6.15 -5.04
N SER A 40 -8.24 6.80 -5.92
CA SER A 40 -7.76 7.29 -7.22
C SER A 40 -6.69 8.36 -7.06
N LEU A 41 -6.89 9.33 -6.16
CA LEU A 41 -5.89 10.34 -5.84
C LEU A 41 -4.60 9.70 -5.32
N GLY A 42 -4.70 8.83 -4.31
CA GLY A 42 -3.54 8.14 -3.75
C GLY A 42 -2.76 7.36 -4.81
N LEU A 43 -3.45 6.58 -5.64
CA LEU A 43 -2.79 5.82 -6.72
C LEU A 43 -2.09 6.72 -7.74
N SER A 44 -2.70 7.85 -8.11
CA SER A 44 -2.12 8.81 -9.05
C SER A 44 -0.85 9.44 -8.48
N VAL A 45 -0.87 9.83 -7.20
CA VAL A 45 0.29 10.42 -6.51
C VAL A 45 1.43 9.41 -6.33
N HIS A 46 1.14 8.18 -5.92
CA HIS A 46 2.19 7.13 -5.79
C HIS A 46 2.88 6.87 -7.13
N LYS A 47 2.10 6.72 -8.21
CA LYS A 47 2.67 6.52 -9.55
C LYS A 47 3.53 7.69 -10.01
N ALA A 48 3.10 8.93 -9.75
CA ALA A 48 3.87 10.12 -10.08
C ALA A 48 5.22 10.14 -9.35
N LEU A 49 5.21 9.87 -8.03
CA LEU A 49 6.43 9.80 -7.22
C LEU A 49 7.34 8.65 -7.66
N GLY A 50 6.77 7.48 -7.97
CA GLY A 50 7.52 6.35 -8.51
C GLY A 50 8.20 6.65 -9.84
N ALA A 51 7.48 7.28 -10.77
CA ALA A 51 8.03 7.72 -12.05
C ALA A 51 9.13 8.78 -11.87
N PHE A 52 8.94 9.71 -10.94
CA PHE A 52 9.93 10.71 -10.58
C PHE A 52 11.21 10.09 -10.01
N HIS A 53 11.12 9.13 -9.09
CA HIS A 53 12.32 8.47 -8.56
C HIS A 53 13.04 7.62 -9.61
N ALA A 54 12.30 7.04 -10.56
CA ALA A 54 12.89 6.28 -11.66
C ALA A 54 13.59 7.18 -12.69
N ARG A 55 13.06 8.39 -12.91
CA ARG A 55 13.58 9.40 -13.85
C ARG A 55 13.47 10.78 -13.21
N PRO A 56 14.44 11.14 -12.33
CA PRO A 56 14.41 12.41 -11.63
C PRO A 56 14.47 13.58 -12.62
N GLY A 57 13.76 14.65 -12.29
CA GLY A 57 13.63 15.85 -13.08
C GLY A 57 13.34 17.06 -12.20
N ASP A 58 12.72 18.08 -12.76
CA ASP A 58 12.23 19.22 -12.00
C ASP A 58 10.75 19.05 -11.56
N LEU A 59 10.16 20.11 -10.99
CA LEU A 59 8.75 20.11 -10.61
C LEU A 59 7.83 19.90 -11.82
N GLY A 60 8.17 20.46 -12.97
CA GLY A 60 7.41 20.29 -14.21
C GLY A 60 7.36 18.83 -14.63
N ASP A 61 8.49 18.12 -14.56
CA ASP A 61 8.55 16.68 -14.83
C ASP A 61 7.68 15.88 -13.84
N LEU A 62 7.74 16.21 -12.53
CA LEU A 62 6.91 15.55 -11.52
C LEU A 62 5.41 15.73 -11.79
N LEU A 63 4.99 16.95 -12.14
CA LEU A 63 3.60 17.26 -12.45
C LEU A 63 3.16 16.62 -13.77
N GLN A 64 4.06 16.49 -14.75
CA GLN A 64 3.78 15.73 -15.98
C GLN A 64 3.57 14.24 -15.68
N TYR A 65 4.39 13.63 -14.83
CA TYR A 65 4.16 12.24 -14.40
C TYR A 65 2.82 12.07 -13.68
N TYR A 66 2.38 13.08 -12.95
CA TYR A 66 1.07 13.07 -12.31
C TYR A 66 -0.09 13.15 -13.31
N GLU A 67 0.00 14.05 -14.29
CA GLU A 67 -0.93 14.15 -15.42
C GLU A 67 -1.07 12.80 -16.13
N ASP A 68 0.06 12.20 -16.53
CA ASP A 68 0.11 10.94 -17.28
C ASP A 68 -0.48 9.75 -16.50
N ASN A 69 -0.46 9.82 -15.17
CA ASN A 69 -0.91 8.74 -14.29
C ASN A 69 -2.24 9.02 -13.59
N TRP A 70 -2.92 10.12 -13.94
CA TRP A 70 -4.18 10.50 -13.30
C TRP A 70 -5.27 9.43 -13.51
N VAL A 71 -5.81 8.94 -12.41
CA VAL A 71 -6.86 7.92 -12.41
C VAL A 71 -8.22 8.59 -12.43
N HIS A 72 -8.88 8.61 -13.59
CA HIS A 72 -10.19 9.26 -13.80
C HIS A 72 -11.41 8.57 -13.15
N GLN A 73 -11.21 7.46 -12.44
CA GLN A 73 -12.30 6.64 -11.89
C GLN A 73 -12.68 7.09 -10.48
N GLY A 74 -13.93 6.81 -10.06
CA GLY A 74 -14.38 7.01 -8.68
C GLY A 74 -14.93 8.40 -8.35
N PHE A 75 -14.89 9.35 -9.29
CA PHE A 75 -15.48 10.67 -9.13
C PHE A 75 -16.95 10.71 -9.58
N ALA A 76 -17.79 11.41 -8.83
CA ALA A 76 -19.20 11.57 -9.18
C ALA A 76 -19.41 12.51 -10.38
N THR A 77 -18.53 13.51 -10.54
CA THR A 77 -18.61 14.53 -11.60
C THR A 77 -17.20 14.91 -12.09
N PRO A 78 -17.08 15.48 -13.31
CA PRO A 78 -15.82 16.05 -13.78
C PRO A 78 -15.25 17.13 -12.86
N GLN A 79 -16.12 17.95 -12.26
CA GLN A 79 -15.73 18.99 -11.31
C GLN A 79 -15.09 18.37 -10.06
N ALA A 80 -15.68 17.31 -9.50
CA ALA A 80 -15.09 16.58 -8.38
C ALA A 80 -13.74 15.95 -8.75
N SER A 81 -13.58 15.44 -9.99
CA SER A 81 -12.28 14.97 -10.47
C SER A 81 -11.25 16.09 -10.49
N MET A 82 -11.61 17.28 -10.99
CA MET A 82 -10.71 18.43 -11.07
C MET A 82 -10.31 18.96 -9.69
N GLU A 83 -11.24 18.98 -8.72
CA GLU A 83 -10.94 19.34 -7.34
C GLU A 83 -9.91 18.40 -6.70
N PHE A 84 -10.07 17.09 -6.88
CA PHE A 84 -9.11 16.11 -6.38
C PHE A 84 -7.78 16.17 -7.14
N TYR A 85 -7.81 16.41 -8.45
CA TYR A 85 -6.61 16.61 -9.24
C TYR A 85 -5.77 17.75 -8.66
N ASN A 86 -6.38 18.92 -8.44
CA ASN A 86 -5.72 20.10 -7.88
C ASN A 86 -5.18 19.85 -6.46
N ARG A 87 -5.88 19.05 -5.64
CA ARG A 87 -5.37 18.64 -4.32
C ARG A 87 -4.08 17.83 -4.44
N GLY A 88 -4.01 16.88 -5.38
CA GLY A 88 -2.79 16.11 -5.61
C GLY A 88 -1.65 16.95 -6.19
N THR A 89 -1.94 17.88 -7.09
CA THR A 89 -0.95 18.87 -7.57
C THR A 89 -0.31 19.60 -6.39
N LYS A 90 -1.13 20.13 -5.47
CA LYS A 90 -0.62 20.84 -4.29
C LYS A 90 0.25 19.94 -3.39
N VAL A 91 -0.18 18.70 -3.16
CA VAL A 91 0.60 17.72 -2.40
C VAL A 91 1.97 17.45 -3.04
N LEU A 92 2.03 17.33 -4.37
CA LEU A 92 3.27 17.08 -5.10
C LEU A 92 4.20 18.30 -5.12
N GLU A 93 3.65 19.51 -5.23
CA GLU A 93 4.42 20.76 -5.10
C GLU A 93 5.06 20.88 -3.71
N ASP A 94 4.27 20.65 -2.65
CA ASP A 94 4.76 20.72 -1.27
C ASP A 94 5.79 19.62 -0.99
N TRP A 95 5.54 18.41 -1.50
CA TRP A 95 6.50 17.31 -1.44
C TRP A 95 7.81 17.65 -2.17
N TRP A 96 7.73 18.27 -3.35
CA TRP A 96 8.90 18.67 -4.14
C TRP A 96 9.77 19.66 -3.37
N LEU A 97 9.18 20.71 -2.80
CA LEU A 97 9.90 21.68 -1.98
C LEU A 97 10.57 21.02 -0.77
N HIS A 98 9.85 20.12 -0.10
CA HIS A 98 10.41 19.34 1.00
C HIS A 98 11.57 18.44 0.54
N TRP A 99 11.41 17.75 -0.60
CA TRP A 99 12.41 16.83 -1.15
C TRP A 99 13.72 17.55 -1.49
N GLN A 100 13.65 18.76 -2.04
CA GLN A 100 14.83 19.57 -2.34
C GLN A 100 15.68 19.88 -1.09
N GLN A 101 15.02 20.00 0.07
CA GLN A 101 15.70 20.27 1.34
C GLN A 101 16.13 19.00 2.09
N HIS A 102 15.46 17.87 1.82
CA HIS A 102 15.61 16.61 2.56
C HIS A 102 15.81 15.43 1.63
N THR A 103 16.77 15.55 0.71
CA THR A 103 17.09 14.47 -0.23
C THR A 103 17.59 13.23 0.50
N ALA A 104 17.25 12.06 -0.05
CA ALA A 104 17.75 10.77 0.38
C ALA A 104 18.38 10.04 -0.79
N GLN A 105 19.31 9.13 -0.51
CA GLN A 105 19.82 8.21 -1.53
C GLN A 105 18.80 7.08 -1.73
N VAL A 106 17.89 7.27 -2.67
CA VAL A 106 16.89 6.27 -3.05
C VAL A 106 17.60 5.07 -3.70
N VAL A 107 17.43 3.89 -3.10
CA VAL A 107 17.95 2.61 -3.62
C VAL A 107 16.93 1.98 -4.56
N TYR A 108 15.65 2.02 -4.16
CA TYR A 108 14.54 1.47 -4.92
C TYR A 108 13.32 2.38 -4.82
N SER A 109 12.53 2.43 -5.89
CA SER A 109 11.18 3.00 -5.88
C SER A 109 10.25 2.16 -6.75
N GLU A 110 8.98 2.06 -6.34
CA GLU A 110 7.96 1.18 -6.94
C GLU A 110 8.50 -0.24 -7.20
N LYS A 111 9.28 -0.75 -6.25
CA LYS A 111 10.04 -1.98 -6.44
C LYS A 111 9.19 -3.18 -6.07
N SER A 112 8.84 -3.95 -7.09
CA SER A 112 8.21 -5.25 -6.89
C SER A 112 9.19 -6.26 -6.29
N PHE A 113 8.67 -7.08 -5.39
CA PHE A 113 9.35 -8.26 -4.87
C PHE A 113 8.44 -9.47 -4.94
N GLN A 114 9.07 -10.65 -4.97
CA GLN A 114 8.41 -11.91 -4.73
C GLN A 114 9.37 -12.88 -4.05
N PHE A 115 8.89 -13.67 -3.11
CA PHE A 115 9.67 -14.75 -2.52
C PHE A 115 8.78 -15.97 -2.22
N PRO A 116 9.32 -17.19 -2.41
CA PRO A 116 8.64 -18.40 -1.99
C PRO A 116 8.65 -18.50 -0.45
N PHE A 117 7.53 -18.92 0.12
CA PHE A 117 7.40 -19.25 1.54
C PHE A 117 6.46 -20.44 1.69
N GLU A 118 7.03 -21.60 2.04
CA GLU A 118 6.31 -22.88 2.02
C GLU A 118 5.66 -23.13 0.65
N LYS A 119 4.35 -23.30 0.60
CA LYS A 119 3.57 -23.44 -0.64
C LYS A 119 3.12 -22.10 -1.23
N TRP A 120 3.40 -20.98 -0.57
CA TRP A 120 2.94 -19.65 -0.96
C TRP A 120 3.99 -18.92 -1.78
N LEU A 121 3.53 -18.12 -2.75
CA LEU A 121 4.33 -17.07 -3.37
C LEU A 121 3.89 -15.73 -2.78
N VAL A 122 4.73 -15.12 -1.93
CA VAL A 122 4.43 -13.82 -1.33
C VAL A 122 4.98 -12.73 -2.23
N LYS A 123 4.15 -11.76 -2.61
CA LYS A 123 4.55 -10.63 -3.45
C LYS A 123 4.03 -9.30 -2.95
N GLY A 124 4.66 -8.23 -3.41
CA GLY A 124 4.25 -6.86 -3.14
C GLY A 124 5.07 -5.86 -3.94
N THR A 125 4.73 -4.59 -3.79
CA THR A 125 5.48 -3.46 -4.36
C THR A 125 5.75 -2.47 -3.23
N ILE A 126 7.01 -2.03 -3.13
CA ILE A 126 7.47 -1.09 -2.12
C ILE A 126 7.61 0.27 -2.77
N ASP A 127 6.96 1.29 -2.19
CA ASP A 127 6.94 2.64 -2.76
C ASP A 127 8.34 3.26 -2.84
N ARG A 128 9.09 3.24 -1.73
CA ARG A 128 10.45 3.79 -1.66
C ARG A 128 11.32 3.03 -0.65
N VAL A 129 12.60 2.89 -1.00
CA VAL A 129 13.64 2.38 -0.11
C VAL A 129 14.84 3.30 -0.18
N ASP A 130 15.24 3.84 0.96
CA ASP A 130 16.36 4.79 1.07
C ASP A 130 17.57 4.09 1.73
N ARG A 131 18.80 4.48 1.34
CA ARG A 131 20.02 3.96 1.96
C ARG A 131 20.20 4.57 3.36
N LEU A 132 20.58 3.73 4.32
CA LEU A 132 21.06 4.13 5.64
C LEU A 132 22.55 3.81 5.81
N PRO A 133 23.22 4.42 6.81
CA PRO A 133 24.59 4.07 7.18
C PRO A 133 24.76 2.58 7.52
N GLY A 134 25.98 2.07 7.41
CA GLY A 134 26.29 0.67 7.75
C GLY A 134 25.76 -0.37 6.76
N GLY A 135 25.32 0.06 5.57
CA GLY A 135 24.75 -0.82 4.54
C GLY A 135 23.32 -1.27 4.85
N LEU A 136 22.65 -0.58 5.78
CA LEU A 136 21.24 -0.77 6.06
C LEU A 136 20.37 0.01 5.05
N VAL A 137 19.07 -0.29 5.05
CA VAL A 137 18.06 0.46 4.29
C VAL A 137 16.87 0.82 5.16
N GLU A 138 16.22 1.93 4.81
CA GLU A 138 14.93 2.35 5.35
C GLU A 138 13.84 2.06 4.31
N LEU A 139 12.78 1.37 4.74
CA LEU A 139 11.59 1.14 3.93
C LEU A 139 10.57 2.24 4.20
N ILE A 140 10.05 2.87 3.15
CA ILE A 140 9.06 3.94 3.25
C ILE A 140 7.85 3.61 2.39
N ASP A 141 6.68 3.69 3.00
CA ASP A 141 5.39 3.61 2.33
C ASP A 141 4.71 4.99 2.40
N TYR A 142 4.30 5.50 1.25
CA TYR A 142 3.64 6.80 1.16
C TYR A 142 2.20 6.67 1.65
N LYS A 143 1.78 7.64 2.46
CA LYS A 143 0.38 7.77 2.88
C LYS A 143 -0.09 9.16 2.54
N MET A 144 -1.27 9.26 1.93
CA MET A 144 -1.92 10.56 1.68
C MET A 144 -2.29 11.31 2.97
N GLY A 145 -2.20 10.70 4.16
CA GLY A 145 -2.42 11.40 5.43
C GLY A 145 -3.87 11.76 5.74
N PHE A 146 -4.81 10.89 5.38
CA PHE A 146 -6.21 11.00 5.80
C PHE A 146 -6.46 10.54 7.25
N GLU A 147 -5.44 9.94 7.88
CA GLU A 147 -5.46 9.43 9.25
C GLU A 147 -4.16 9.83 9.94
N ASP A 148 -4.24 10.18 11.22
CA ASP A 148 -3.06 10.38 12.06
C ASP A 148 -2.30 9.06 12.23
N ARG A 149 -0.97 9.14 12.18
CA ARG A 149 -0.07 7.99 12.34
C ARG A 149 1.00 8.30 13.36
N ASN A 150 1.24 7.36 14.26
CA ASN A 150 2.31 7.41 15.22
C ASN A 150 3.28 6.22 15.05
N GLU A 151 4.33 6.19 15.86
CA GLU A 151 5.34 5.14 15.80
C GLU A 151 4.78 3.74 16.08
N TRP A 152 3.75 3.61 16.93
CA TRP A 152 3.08 2.33 17.19
C TRP A 152 2.33 1.79 15.97
N ASP A 153 1.72 2.67 15.17
CA ASP A 153 1.07 2.29 13.91
C ASP A 153 2.08 1.75 12.88
N VAL A 154 3.30 2.31 12.89
CA VAL A 154 4.40 1.86 12.04
C VAL A 154 4.94 0.52 12.54
N ALA A 155 5.28 0.42 13.83
CA ALA A 155 5.82 -0.80 14.43
C ALA A 155 4.85 -1.99 14.36
N GLY A 156 3.55 -1.74 14.48
CA GLY A 156 2.49 -2.75 14.37
C GLY A 156 2.02 -3.05 12.95
N SER A 157 2.62 -2.43 11.92
CA SER A 157 2.11 -2.53 10.55
C SER A 157 2.41 -3.87 9.89
N LEU A 158 1.35 -4.63 9.60
CA LEU A 158 1.45 -5.85 8.81
C LEU A 158 1.98 -5.58 7.39
N GLN A 159 1.62 -4.44 6.79
CA GLN A 159 2.08 -4.07 5.45
C GLN A 159 3.61 -3.91 5.43
N LEU A 160 4.13 -3.08 6.34
CA LEU A 160 5.57 -2.81 6.43
C LEU A 160 6.34 -4.08 6.83
N ALA A 161 5.79 -4.92 7.70
CA ALA A 161 6.40 -6.19 8.07
C ALA A 161 6.54 -7.15 6.86
N ILE A 162 5.49 -7.29 6.03
CA ILE A 162 5.55 -8.11 4.81
C ILE A 162 6.54 -7.52 3.80
N TYR A 163 6.59 -6.20 3.67
CA TYR A 163 7.48 -5.56 2.72
C TYR A 163 8.95 -5.63 3.16
N ALA A 164 9.23 -5.55 4.46
CA ALA A 164 10.55 -5.77 5.03
C ALA A 164 11.03 -7.21 4.79
N LEU A 165 10.15 -8.22 4.93
CA LEU A 165 10.44 -9.59 4.50
C LEU A 165 10.79 -9.68 3.01
N GLY A 166 10.08 -8.92 2.17
CA GLY A 166 10.37 -8.80 0.74
C GLY A 166 11.78 -8.27 0.47
N LEU A 167 12.17 -7.19 1.15
CA LEU A 167 13.53 -6.63 1.07
C LEU A 167 14.59 -7.63 1.50
N ALA A 168 14.39 -8.26 2.66
CA ALA A 168 15.37 -9.20 3.23
C ALA A 168 15.51 -10.46 2.37
N ARG A 169 14.39 -11.07 1.95
CA ARG A 169 14.42 -12.39 1.31
C ARG A 169 14.58 -12.36 -0.19
N ALA A 170 13.90 -11.43 -0.87
CA ALA A 170 13.95 -11.32 -2.33
C ALA A 170 15.10 -10.42 -2.80
N LEU A 171 15.30 -9.28 -2.14
CA LEU A 171 16.26 -8.25 -2.56
C LEU A 171 17.58 -8.26 -1.78
N LYS A 172 17.70 -9.17 -0.80
CA LYS A 172 18.90 -9.38 0.04
C LYS A 172 19.39 -8.11 0.74
N GLN A 173 18.49 -7.21 1.08
CA GLN A 173 18.79 -5.97 1.81
C GLN A 173 18.71 -6.19 3.33
N LYS A 174 19.51 -5.45 4.09
CA LYS A 174 19.41 -5.40 5.56
C LYS A 174 18.52 -4.23 5.97
N VAL A 175 17.33 -4.51 6.48
CA VAL A 175 16.36 -3.47 6.87
C VAL A 175 16.73 -2.93 8.26
N GLY A 176 16.94 -1.63 8.37
CA GLY A 176 17.24 -0.95 9.64
C GLY A 176 16.00 -0.31 10.27
N SER A 177 15.18 0.34 9.44
CA SER A 177 13.92 0.98 9.87
C SER A 177 12.84 0.81 8.81
N VAL A 178 11.59 0.95 9.26
CA VAL A 178 10.41 1.04 8.41
C VAL A 178 9.65 2.31 8.77
N GLY A 179 8.89 2.87 7.83
CA GLY A 179 8.16 4.09 8.10
C GLY A 179 7.06 4.42 7.10
N TYR A 180 6.22 5.36 7.52
CA TYR A 180 5.31 6.06 6.64
C TYR A 180 5.84 7.46 6.34
N PHE A 181 5.69 7.89 5.10
CA PHE A 181 5.79 9.31 4.76
C PHE A 181 4.40 9.86 4.48
N ILE A 182 3.94 10.73 5.35
CA ILE A 182 2.63 11.36 5.28
C ILE A 182 2.71 12.57 4.36
N LEU A 183 2.13 12.44 3.16
CA LEU A 183 2.32 13.38 2.06
C LEU A 183 1.69 14.76 2.31
N THR A 184 0.52 14.81 2.95
CA THR A 184 -0.20 16.08 3.22
C THR A 184 0.41 16.90 4.34
N SER A 185 1.07 16.27 5.32
CA SER A 185 1.73 16.95 6.43
C SER A 185 3.26 16.98 6.28
N LEU A 186 3.80 16.35 5.24
CA LEU A 186 5.23 16.17 5.00
C LEU A 186 5.98 15.51 6.18
N GLN A 187 5.28 14.70 6.97
CA GLN A 187 5.83 14.08 8.16
C GLN A 187 6.31 12.66 7.84
N LYS A 188 7.56 12.35 8.22
CA LYS A 188 8.05 10.98 8.24
C LYS A 188 7.91 10.40 9.65
N VAL A 189 7.17 9.29 9.76
CA VAL A 189 7.00 8.54 11.02
C VAL A 189 7.68 7.19 10.84
N THR A 190 8.66 6.88 11.69
CA THR A 190 9.56 5.72 11.53
C THR A 190 9.66 4.93 12.81
N ALA A 191 9.86 3.62 12.69
CA ALA A 191 10.22 2.74 13.81
C ALA A 191 11.40 1.83 13.38
N PRO A 192 12.27 1.43 14.33
CA PRO A 192 13.28 0.40 14.07
C PRO A 192 12.62 -0.89 13.58
N TYR A 193 13.25 -1.56 12.61
CA TYR A 193 12.80 -2.88 12.20
C TYR A 193 13.33 -3.94 13.16
N ASP A 194 12.44 -4.78 13.70
CA ASP A 194 12.80 -5.92 14.55
C ASP A 194 12.72 -7.24 13.77
N PRO A 195 13.85 -7.87 13.39
CA PRO A 195 13.87 -9.16 12.73
C PRO A 195 13.25 -10.30 13.56
N ALA A 196 13.16 -10.18 14.89
CA ALA A 196 12.50 -11.20 15.71
C ALA A 196 11.00 -11.29 15.45
N SER A 197 10.39 -10.25 14.88
CA SER A 197 8.97 -10.23 14.46
C SER A 197 8.69 -10.99 13.15
N GLU A 198 9.73 -11.43 12.43
CA GLU A 198 9.58 -12.10 11.13
C GLU A 198 8.73 -13.38 11.23
N GLU A 199 9.01 -14.24 12.21
CA GLU A 199 8.29 -15.52 12.34
C GLU A 199 6.81 -15.30 12.67
N LYS A 200 6.49 -14.29 13.48
CA LYS A 200 5.11 -13.91 13.77
C LYS A 200 4.37 -13.49 12.49
N THR A 201 5.03 -12.70 11.64
CA THR A 201 4.46 -12.27 10.36
C THR A 201 4.25 -13.44 9.41
N LEU A 202 5.23 -14.34 9.33
CA LEU A 202 5.12 -15.56 8.53
C LEU A 202 4.02 -16.51 9.01
N ALA A 203 3.90 -16.70 10.33
CA ALA A 203 2.83 -17.48 10.92
C ALA A 203 1.46 -16.91 10.55
N LEU A 204 1.29 -15.59 10.62
CA LEU A 204 0.04 -14.94 10.20
C LEU A 204 -0.24 -15.15 8.70
N ILE A 205 0.77 -15.05 7.83
CA ILE A 205 0.65 -15.33 6.39
C ILE A 205 0.20 -16.79 6.18
N ARG A 206 0.87 -17.74 6.84
CA ARG A 206 0.59 -19.18 6.75
C ARG A 206 -0.85 -19.50 7.18
N GLU A 207 -1.25 -19.04 8.36
CA GLU A 207 -2.58 -19.29 8.93
C GLU A 207 -3.68 -18.64 8.08
N THR A 208 -3.47 -17.39 7.68
CA THR A 208 -4.46 -16.67 6.86
C THR A 208 -4.59 -17.30 5.48
N GLY A 209 -3.47 -17.63 4.83
CA GLY A 209 -3.45 -18.34 3.55
C GLY A 209 -4.13 -19.70 3.63
N ALA A 210 -3.90 -20.47 4.69
CA ALA A 210 -4.55 -21.76 4.88
C ALA A 210 -6.08 -21.63 4.97
N LYS A 211 -6.57 -20.64 5.72
CA LYS A 211 -8.01 -20.36 5.81
C LYS A 211 -8.61 -19.85 4.49
N MET A 212 -7.89 -18.99 3.77
CA MET A 212 -8.28 -18.54 2.43
C MET A 212 -8.41 -19.71 1.44
N LEU A 213 -7.44 -20.64 1.46
CA LEU A 213 -7.43 -21.83 0.60
C LEU A 213 -8.57 -22.80 0.95
N ALA A 214 -8.87 -22.93 2.24
CA ALA A 214 -10.02 -23.71 2.73
C ALA A 214 -11.37 -23.02 2.50
N GLN A 215 -11.39 -21.78 1.98
CA GLN A 215 -12.57 -20.94 1.85
C GLN A 215 -13.37 -20.82 3.16
N ASP A 216 -12.67 -20.67 4.29
CA ASP A 216 -13.29 -20.46 5.59
C ASP A 216 -14.03 -19.10 5.61
N MET A 217 -15.37 -19.15 5.66
CA MET A 217 -16.25 -17.98 5.70
C MET A 217 -16.96 -17.85 7.06
N SER A 218 -16.35 -18.37 8.13
CA SER A 218 -16.95 -18.48 9.47
C SER A 218 -17.25 -17.16 10.19
N ARG A 219 -16.78 -16.02 9.67
CA ARG A 219 -16.99 -14.70 10.29
C ARG A 219 -17.28 -13.62 9.26
N LYS A 220 -17.91 -12.54 9.73
CA LYS A 220 -18.07 -11.28 8.99
C LYS A 220 -17.23 -10.18 9.65
N GLY A 221 -16.86 -9.19 8.84
CA GLY A 221 -16.30 -7.93 9.33
C GLY A 221 -17.38 -6.88 9.60
N THR A 222 -16.96 -5.64 9.80
CA THR A 222 -17.88 -4.51 10.04
C THR A 222 -18.50 -4.00 8.74
N CYS A 223 -19.69 -4.52 8.38
CA CYS A 223 -20.37 -4.20 7.11
C CYS A 223 -20.59 -2.70 6.89
N ALA A 224 -20.91 -1.94 7.94
CA ALA A 224 -21.18 -0.50 7.83
C ALA A 224 -20.01 0.31 7.24
N ARG A 225 -18.77 -0.13 7.47
CA ARG A 225 -17.52 0.50 6.99
C ARG A 225 -16.93 -0.18 5.76
N CYS A 226 -17.59 -1.22 5.23
CA CYS A 226 -17.07 -1.99 4.12
C CYS A 226 -17.31 -1.29 2.78
N SER A 227 -16.28 -1.16 1.95
CA SER A 227 -16.35 -0.49 0.64
C SER A 227 -17.32 -1.14 -0.35
N VAL A 228 -17.60 -2.43 -0.19
CA VAL A 228 -18.53 -3.19 -1.06
C VAL A 228 -19.87 -3.48 -0.38
N ARG A 229 -20.21 -2.78 0.72
CA ARG A 229 -21.42 -3.06 1.52
C ARG A 229 -22.72 -3.10 0.72
N ASN A 230 -22.86 -2.28 -0.31
CA ASN A 230 -24.06 -2.23 -1.16
C ASN A 230 -24.09 -3.33 -2.24
N LEU A 231 -22.94 -3.94 -2.53
CA LEU A 231 -22.79 -4.96 -3.58
C LEU A 231 -22.66 -6.38 -3.00
N CYS A 232 -22.19 -6.50 -1.76
CA CYS A 232 -21.96 -7.77 -1.09
C CYS A 232 -23.30 -8.42 -0.69
N PRO A 233 -23.62 -9.65 -1.16
CA PRO A 233 -24.83 -10.37 -0.77
C PRO A 233 -25.00 -10.53 0.75
N GLU A 234 -23.88 -10.74 1.44
CA GLU A 234 -23.81 -11.05 2.87
C GLU A 234 -23.82 -9.82 3.79
N SER A 235 -23.83 -8.62 3.20
CA SER A 235 -23.80 -7.36 3.94
C SER A 235 -25.10 -7.11 4.68
N GLU A 236 -24.98 -6.80 5.97
CA GLU A 236 -26.08 -6.44 6.88
C GLU A 236 -26.34 -4.92 6.92
N ALA A 237 -25.59 -4.13 6.15
CA ALA A 237 -25.65 -2.66 6.13
C ALA A 237 -25.90 -2.11 4.71
N LYS A 238 -26.80 -2.75 3.95
CA LYS A 238 -27.19 -2.30 2.61
C LYS A 238 -28.11 -1.09 2.70
N GLY A 239 -27.82 -0.04 1.93
CA GLY A 239 -28.70 1.14 1.84
C GLY A 239 -28.72 2.05 3.08
N THR A 240 -27.88 1.77 4.08
CA THR A 240 -27.69 2.60 5.29
C THR A 240 -26.55 3.59 5.14
#